data_AF-A0A7C7H0E4-F1
#
_entry.id   AF-A0A7C7H0E4-F1
#
_cell.length_a   1.000
_cell.length_b   1.000
_cell.length_c   1.000
_cell.angle_alpha   90.00
_cell.angle_beta   90.00
_cell.angle_gamma   90.00
#
_symmetry.space_group_name_H-M   'P 1'
#
loop_
_entity.id
_entity.type
_entity.pdbx_description
1 polymer ?
#
loop_
_entity_poly.entity_id
_entity_poly.type
_entity_poly.pdbx_seq_one_letter_code
_entity_poly.pdbx_strand_id
1 'polypeptide(L)'
;MPDSWLYFDDPDAQSAVEALGWAGEVKQTEGDYLYVVDSNVGWSKVDRNIERNVTYSVDLSREERPRARLTVEYVNHSGPGSPPCEPQWQNRGTDYNQLVNACYWDFIRVYMPNGSRMLSQTSLPLPELSVSVEIGVGTPGQETGALSSSHDKVVFSGLTTVPALESREVELVYDLPADTVVPDGDDLIYTGATRATVVAGQQVSVSPLFTTLTKSWLVRRRFRR
;
A
#
# COMPACT_ATOMS: atom_id res chain seq x y z
N MET A 1 5.21 6.33 -16.84
CA MET A 1 5.85 7.65 -16.70
C MET A 1 6.34 7.75 -15.26
N PRO A 2 7.53 8.31 -14.99
CA PRO A 2 8.48 7.72 -14.06
C PRO A 2 7.97 7.68 -12.61
N ASP A 3 8.16 6.52 -11.98
CA ASP A 3 8.06 6.29 -10.54
C ASP A 3 9.29 6.93 -9.85
N SER A 4 9.47 8.24 -10.02
CA SER A 4 10.64 8.96 -9.51
C SER A 4 10.16 10.19 -8.76
N TRP A 5 10.44 10.21 -7.45
CA TRP A 5 10.20 11.37 -6.61
C TRP A 5 11.37 12.32 -6.74
N LEU A 6 11.07 13.61 -6.82
CA LEU A 6 12.07 14.66 -6.91
C LEU A 6 12.12 15.41 -5.59
N TYR A 7 13.33 15.57 -5.07
CA TYR A 7 13.63 16.38 -3.90
C TYR A 7 14.70 17.41 -4.26
N PHE A 8 14.49 18.65 -3.86
CA PHE A 8 15.44 19.74 -4.04
C PHE A 8 15.68 20.45 -2.72
N ASP A 9 16.94 20.78 -2.42
CA ASP A 9 17.28 21.66 -1.30
C ASP A 9 16.85 23.12 -1.57
N ASP A 10 16.66 23.49 -2.84
CA ASP A 10 16.16 24.79 -3.26
C ASP A 10 14.64 24.90 -2.99
N PRO A 11 14.18 25.82 -2.12
CA PRO A 11 12.78 25.89 -1.72
C PRO A 11 11.80 26.19 -2.86
N ASP A 12 12.21 26.97 -3.86
CA ASP A 12 11.36 27.34 -4.99
C ASP A 12 11.18 26.15 -5.94
N ALA A 13 12.26 25.43 -6.22
CA ALA A 13 12.22 24.18 -7.00
C ALA A 13 11.43 23.08 -6.26
N GLN A 14 11.63 22.94 -4.95
CA GLN A 14 10.89 21.99 -4.12
C GLN A 14 9.38 22.29 -4.15
N SER A 15 9.00 23.55 -3.94
CA SER A 15 7.61 23.99 -4.03
C SER A 15 7.00 23.72 -5.40
N ALA A 16 7.77 23.89 -6.48
CA ALA A 16 7.31 23.59 -7.84
C ALA A 16 7.03 22.10 -8.05
N VAL A 17 7.89 21.20 -7.56
CA VAL A 17 7.64 19.75 -7.71
C VAL A 17 6.57 19.22 -6.77
N GLU A 18 6.41 19.81 -5.60
CA GLU A 18 5.26 19.55 -4.70
C GLU A 18 3.95 19.95 -5.36
N ALA A 19 3.87 21.15 -5.94
CA ALA A 19 2.69 21.61 -6.66
C ALA A 19 2.33 20.72 -7.87
N LEU A 20 3.32 20.09 -8.50
CA LEU A 20 3.14 19.12 -9.58
C LEU A 20 2.81 17.70 -9.09
N GLY A 21 2.87 17.45 -7.77
CA GLY A 21 2.66 16.14 -7.16
C GLY A 21 3.79 15.15 -7.44
N TRP A 22 4.99 15.64 -7.74
CA TRP A 22 6.18 14.83 -8.07
C TRP A 22 7.13 14.64 -6.89
N ALA A 23 6.83 15.26 -5.74
CA ALA A 23 7.65 15.16 -4.53
C ALA A 23 7.42 13.87 -3.72
N GLY A 24 6.41 13.06 -4.05
CA GLY A 24 6.09 11.85 -3.27
C GLY A 24 5.59 12.14 -1.85
N GLU A 25 5.00 13.32 -1.62
CA GLU A 25 4.58 13.78 -0.30
C GLU A 25 3.52 12.86 0.35
N VAL A 26 3.71 12.59 1.65
CA VAL A 26 2.65 12.04 2.50
C VAL A 26 1.72 13.19 2.87
N LYS A 27 0.57 13.25 2.20
CA LYS A 27 -0.36 14.37 2.35
C LYS A 27 -0.98 14.42 3.74
N GLN A 28 -1.13 15.65 4.24
CA GLN A 28 -2.00 15.93 5.36
C GLN A 28 -3.41 16.13 4.84
N THR A 29 -4.33 15.28 5.26
CA THR A 29 -5.70 15.23 4.75
C THR A 29 -6.66 15.14 5.90
N GLU A 30 -7.78 15.84 5.78
CA GLU A 30 -8.94 15.62 6.62
C GLU A 30 -9.68 14.36 6.14
N GLY A 31 -10.04 13.48 7.07
CA GLY A 31 -10.75 12.23 6.78
C GLY A 31 -9.83 11.04 6.48
N ASP A 32 -10.32 10.12 5.65
CA ASP A 32 -9.63 8.87 5.32
C ASP A 32 -8.39 9.11 4.46
N TYR A 33 -7.40 8.24 4.67
CA TYR A 33 -6.12 8.27 3.99
C TYR A 33 -5.65 6.86 3.73
N LEU A 34 -5.39 6.52 2.48
CA LEU A 34 -4.75 5.27 2.13
C LEU A 34 -3.64 5.56 1.15
N TYR A 35 -2.42 5.20 1.55
CA TYR A 35 -1.26 5.25 0.68
C TYR A 35 -0.44 3.98 0.84
N VAL A 36 -0.45 3.15 -0.21
CA VAL A 36 0.32 1.92 -0.31
C VAL A 36 1.65 2.22 -1.01
N VAL A 37 2.75 1.83 -0.37
CA VAL A 37 4.11 2.07 -0.85
C VAL A 37 4.87 0.76 -0.83
N ASP A 38 5.31 0.33 -2.00
CA ASP A 38 6.12 -0.86 -2.16
C ASP A 38 7.60 -0.49 -2.24
N SER A 39 8.47 -1.44 -1.91
CA SER A 39 9.91 -1.27 -2.03
C SER A 39 10.55 -2.62 -2.32
N ASN A 40 10.99 -2.79 -3.56
CA ASN A 40 11.74 -3.97 -3.95
C ASN A 40 13.08 -4.01 -3.21
N VAL A 41 13.23 -5.03 -2.36
CA VAL A 41 14.44 -5.28 -1.56
C VAL A 41 15.11 -6.61 -1.95
N GLY A 42 14.87 -7.08 -3.17
CA GLY A 42 15.34 -8.37 -3.70
C GLY A 42 16.44 -8.29 -4.75
N TRP A 43 17.16 -7.17 -4.83
CA TRP A 43 18.26 -6.92 -5.78
C TRP A 43 17.91 -7.24 -7.25
N SER A 44 16.68 -6.97 -7.66
CA SER A 44 16.15 -7.23 -9.00
C SER A 44 15.53 -5.97 -9.60
N LYS A 45 15.04 -6.09 -10.83
CA LYS A 45 14.17 -5.10 -11.51
C LYS A 45 12.78 -5.68 -11.77
N VAL A 46 12.38 -6.66 -10.97
CA VAL A 46 11.17 -7.46 -11.18
C VAL A 46 9.89 -6.63 -11.13
N ASP A 47 9.90 -5.45 -10.52
CA ASP A 47 8.74 -4.53 -10.46
C ASP A 47 8.04 -4.34 -11.80
N ARG A 48 8.79 -4.38 -12.90
CA ARG A 48 8.24 -4.32 -14.28
C ARG A 48 7.24 -5.43 -14.58
N ASN A 49 7.44 -6.61 -14.01
CA ASN A 49 6.65 -7.81 -14.20
C ASN A 49 5.63 -8.05 -13.08
N ILE A 50 5.54 -7.15 -12.09
CA ILE A 50 4.58 -7.26 -11.00
C ILE A 50 3.32 -6.47 -11.34
N GLU A 51 2.22 -7.20 -11.51
CA GLU A 51 0.89 -6.62 -11.52
C GLU A 51 0.41 -6.42 -10.08
N ARG A 52 -0.17 -5.26 -9.79
CA ARG A 52 -0.63 -4.86 -8.47
C ARG A 52 -2.10 -4.49 -8.54
N ASN A 53 -2.92 -5.20 -7.77
CA ASN A 53 -4.34 -4.92 -7.66
C ASN A 53 -4.67 -4.53 -6.21
N VAL A 54 -5.27 -3.36 -6.03
CA VAL A 54 -5.56 -2.81 -4.70
C VAL A 54 -7.07 -2.67 -4.57
N THR A 55 -7.67 -3.48 -3.71
CA THR A 55 -9.07 -3.37 -3.34
C THR A 55 -9.19 -2.75 -1.95
N TYR A 56 -9.96 -1.67 -1.84
CA TYR A 56 -10.20 -1.02 -0.56
C TYR A 56 -11.68 -0.77 -0.36
N SER A 57 -12.22 -1.23 0.77
CA SER A 57 -13.63 -1.12 1.11
C SER A 57 -13.82 -0.68 2.55
N VAL A 58 -14.87 0.11 2.79
CA VAL A 58 -15.20 0.62 4.12
C VAL A 58 -16.66 0.33 4.46
N ASP A 59 -16.86 -0.27 5.63
CA ASP A 59 -18.15 -0.50 6.25
C ASP A 59 -18.50 0.67 7.18
N LEU A 60 -19.44 1.48 6.72
CA LEU A 60 -19.99 2.65 7.43
C LEU A 60 -21.21 2.30 8.31
N SER A 61 -21.51 1.02 8.56
CA SER A 61 -22.58 0.63 9.49
C SER A 61 -22.27 0.97 10.95
N ARG A 62 -21.02 1.28 11.25
CA ARG A 62 -20.51 1.66 12.58
C ARG A 62 -20.02 3.10 12.54
N GLU A 63 -20.90 4.05 12.87
CA GLU A 63 -20.61 5.48 12.74
C GLU A 63 -19.40 5.92 13.59
N GLU A 64 -19.26 5.41 14.81
CA GLU A 64 -18.16 5.80 15.71
C GLU A 64 -16.81 5.21 15.30
N ARG A 65 -16.80 4.07 14.60
CA ARG A 65 -15.58 3.36 14.17
C ARG A 65 -15.86 2.59 12.88
N PRO A 66 -15.84 3.27 11.72
CA PRO A 66 -15.98 2.62 10.44
C PRO A 66 -14.90 1.57 10.24
N ARG A 67 -15.23 0.47 9.57
CA ARG A 67 -14.26 -0.61 9.36
C ARG A 67 -13.74 -0.61 7.94
N ALA A 68 -12.45 -0.49 7.79
CA ALA A 68 -11.76 -0.62 6.53
C ALA A 68 -11.22 -2.04 6.31
N ARG A 69 -11.29 -2.50 5.07
CA ARG A 69 -10.62 -3.69 4.56
C ARG A 69 -9.84 -3.32 3.32
N LEU A 70 -8.52 -3.48 3.39
CA LEU A 70 -7.59 -3.32 2.29
C LEU A 70 -7.08 -4.70 1.88
N THR A 71 -7.10 -5.00 0.59
CA THR A 71 -6.43 -6.15 0.00
C THR A 71 -5.50 -5.65 -1.10
N VAL A 72 -4.22 -5.95 -0.98
CA VAL A 72 -3.21 -5.72 -2.00
C VAL A 72 -2.79 -7.07 -2.57
N GLU A 73 -3.11 -7.31 -3.83
CA GLU A 73 -2.70 -8.50 -4.56
C GLU A 73 -1.53 -8.17 -5.47
N TYR A 74 -0.50 -9.00 -5.40
CA TYR A 74 0.65 -8.98 -6.28
C TYR A 74 0.63 -10.22 -7.15
N VAL A 75 0.73 -10.07 -8.47
CA VAL A 75 0.89 -11.19 -9.42
C VAL A 75 2.21 -11.03 -10.14
N ASN A 76 3.09 -12.03 -10.02
CA ASN A 76 4.41 -11.99 -10.63
C ASN A 76 4.42 -12.70 -11.98
N HIS A 77 4.50 -11.92 -13.06
CA HIS A 77 4.50 -12.43 -14.44
C HIS A 77 5.90 -12.80 -14.96
N SER A 78 6.90 -12.91 -14.08
CA SER A 78 8.24 -13.37 -14.47
C SER A 78 8.20 -14.78 -15.06
N GLY A 79 8.96 -15.02 -16.13
CA GLY A 79 8.88 -16.25 -16.90
C GLY A 79 9.46 -17.50 -16.21
N PRO A 80 9.22 -18.70 -16.78
CA PRO A 80 9.84 -19.94 -16.33
C PRO A 80 11.37 -19.84 -16.29
N GLY A 81 11.99 -20.43 -15.26
CA GLY A 81 13.45 -20.38 -15.06
C GLY A 81 13.93 -19.13 -14.34
N SER A 82 13.04 -18.24 -13.90
CA SER A 82 13.37 -17.15 -12.99
C SER A 82 14.00 -17.68 -11.69
N PRO A 83 15.03 -17.00 -11.13
CA PRO A 83 15.63 -17.41 -9.88
C PRO A 83 14.60 -17.45 -8.72
N PRO A 84 14.74 -18.39 -7.77
CA PRO A 84 13.85 -18.49 -6.62
C PRO A 84 13.98 -17.27 -5.69
N CYS A 85 13.10 -17.18 -4.69
CA CYS A 85 13.16 -16.10 -3.72
C CYS A 85 14.41 -16.19 -2.85
N GLU A 86 14.76 -17.38 -2.38
CA GLU A 86 15.82 -17.57 -1.40
C GLU A 86 17.15 -18.04 -2.04
N PRO A 87 18.29 -17.55 -1.54
CA PRO A 87 18.43 -16.50 -0.51
C PRO A 87 18.08 -15.11 -1.05
N GLN A 88 17.70 -14.18 -0.17
CA GLN A 88 17.36 -12.80 -0.56
C GLN A 88 18.48 -12.14 -1.35
N TRP A 89 19.75 -12.36 -0.95
CA TRP A 89 20.97 -11.81 -1.57
C TRP A 89 21.46 -12.57 -2.81
N GLN A 90 20.61 -13.43 -3.36
CA GLN A 90 20.95 -14.13 -4.60
C GLN A 90 21.18 -13.12 -5.73
N ASN A 91 22.26 -13.32 -6.49
CA ASN A 91 22.48 -12.60 -7.72
C ASN A 91 21.40 -12.99 -8.75
N ARG A 92 20.58 -12.02 -9.18
CA ARG A 92 19.47 -12.22 -10.13
C ARG A 92 19.85 -11.98 -11.59
N GLY A 93 21.15 -11.94 -11.88
CA GLY A 93 21.70 -11.76 -13.22
C GLY A 93 22.46 -10.46 -13.37
N THR A 94 23.09 -10.32 -14.54
CA THR A 94 23.94 -9.17 -14.89
C THR A 94 23.36 -8.31 -16.00
N ASP A 95 22.38 -8.83 -16.75
CA ASP A 95 21.65 -8.08 -17.75
C ASP A 95 20.22 -7.75 -17.31
N TYR A 96 19.60 -6.80 -18.03
CA TYR A 96 18.28 -6.30 -17.69
C TYR A 96 17.18 -7.38 -17.78
N ASN A 97 17.24 -8.26 -18.77
CA ASN A 97 16.21 -9.28 -18.98
C ASN A 97 16.22 -10.32 -17.86
N GLN A 98 17.39 -10.66 -17.35
CA GLN A 98 17.52 -11.51 -16.17
C GLN A 98 16.95 -10.81 -14.93
N LEU A 99 17.31 -9.54 -14.72
CA LEU A 99 16.90 -8.79 -13.53
C LEU A 99 15.39 -8.55 -13.44
N VAL A 100 14.68 -8.43 -14.57
CA VAL A 100 13.21 -8.30 -14.56
C VAL A 100 12.51 -9.65 -14.33
N ASN A 101 13.17 -10.78 -14.59
CA ASN A 101 12.63 -12.13 -14.40
C ASN A 101 13.17 -12.76 -13.12
N ALA A 102 12.52 -12.49 -11.99
CA ALA A 102 12.97 -12.95 -10.69
C ALA A 102 11.80 -13.12 -9.71
N CYS A 103 12.06 -13.69 -8.53
CA CYS A 103 11.15 -13.51 -7.41
C CYS A 103 11.14 -12.05 -6.94
N TYR A 104 9.96 -11.59 -6.52
CA TYR A 104 9.75 -10.28 -5.90
C TYR A 104 9.87 -10.37 -4.39
N TRP A 105 10.78 -9.57 -3.83
CA TRP A 105 10.85 -9.31 -2.39
C TRP A 105 10.38 -7.91 -2.16
N ASP A 106 9.27 -7.76 -1.46
CA ASP A 106 8.62 -6.48 -1.26
C ASP A 106 8.55 -6.12 0.21
N PHE A 107 8.96 -4.88 0.51
CA PHE A 107 8.70 -4.25 1.78
C PHE A 107 7.52 -3.28 1.64
N ILE A 108 6.32 -3.84 1.79
CA ILE A 108 5.06 -3.11 1.71
C ILE A 108 4.91 -2.19 2.93
N ARG A 109 4.45 -0.96 2.68
CA ARG A 109 4.02 -0.01 3.69
C ARG A 109 2.65 0.53 3.35
N VAL A 110 1.78 0.63 4.35
CA VAL A 110 0.44 1.20 4.20
C VAL A 110 0.26 2.29 5.24
N TYR A 111 0.10 3.52 4.76
CA TYR A 111 -0.23 4.68 5.58
C TYR A 111 -1.74 4.80 5.69
N MET A 112 -2.22 4.90 6.92
CA MET A 112 -3.63 4.99 7.31
C MET A 112 -3.83 6.24 8.18
N PRO A 113 -5.07 6.74 8.36
CA PRO A 113 -5.32 7.88 9.22
C PRO A 113 -4.75 7.68 10.63
N ASN A 114 -4.28 8.74 11.25
CA ASN A 114 -3.92 8.69 12.65
C ASN A 114 -5.12 8.22 13.50
N GLY A 115 -4.87 7.45 14.56
CA GLY A 115 -5.93 6.85 15.38
C GLY A 115 -6.59 5.59 14.78
N SER A 116 -6.20 5.17 13.57
CA SER A 116 -6.59 3.88 13.00
C SER A 116 -6.12 2.73 13.90
N ARG A 117 -6.97 1.73 14.08
CA ARG A 117 -6.70 0.56 14.93
C ARG A 117 -6.69 -0.72 14.10
N MET A 118 -5.53 -1.33 13.95
CA MET A 118 -5.40 -2.63 13.30
C MET A 118 -6.17 -3.70 14.08
N LEU A 119 -6.92 -4.53 13.36
CA LEU A 119 -7.68 -5.65 13.92
C LEU A 119 -7.09 -6.97 13.48
N SER A 120 -6.76 -7.09 12.20
CA SER A 120 -6.11 -8.26 11.64
C SER A 120 -5.27 -7.88 10.43
N GLN A 121 -4.22 -8.66 10.20
CA GLN A 121 -3.37 -8.57 9.03
C GLN A 121 -3.08 -9.98 8.52
N THR A 122 -2.79 -10.11 7.22
CA THR A 122 -2.14 -11.29 6.68
C THR A 122 -0.80 -11.52 7.37
N SER A 123 -0.50 -12.77 7.74
CA SER A 123 0.80 -13.10 8.31
C SER A 123 1.90 -12.97 7.25
N LEU A 124 2.98 -12.29 7.64
CA LEU A 124 4.16 -12.01 6.82
C LEU A 124 5.40 -12.56 7.55
N PRO A 125 5.57 -13.90 7.62
CA PRO A 125 6.69 -14.52 8.31
C PRO A 125 8.01 -14.17 7.61
N LEU A 126 9.03 -13.84 8.39
CA LEU A 126 10.37 -13.54 7.91
C LEU A 126 10.98 -14.80 7.29
N PRO A 127 11.34 -14.81 5.99
CA PRO A 127 11.94 -15.99 5.37
C PRO A 127 13.31 -16.33 5.98
N GLU A 128 13.65 -17.62 5.98
CA GLU A 128 14.85 -18.15 6.64
C GLU A 128 16.12 -17.55 6.04
N LEU A 129 16.16 -17.41 4.72
CA LEU A 129 17.32 -16.86 4.00
C LEU A 129 17.11 -15.39 3.65
N SER A 130 16.54 -14.62 4.57
CA SER A 130 16.47 -13.15 4.49
C SER A 130 17.74 -12.50 5.04
N VAL A 131 18.05 -11.30 4.56
CA VAL A 131 19.21 -10.52 5.03
C VAL A 131 19.14 -10.28 6.53
N SER A 132 17.95 -10.02 7.06
CA SER A 132 17.74 -9.77 8.49
C SER A 132 18.13 -10.98 9.36
N VAL A 133 17.80 -12.19 8.90
CA VAL A 133 18.25 -13.43 9.56
C VAL A 133 19.76 -13.61 9.41
N GLU A 134 20.31 -13.42 8.21
CA GLU A 134 21.74 -13.60 7.92
C GLU A 134 22.62 -12.70 8.80
N ILE A 135 22.21 -11.45 9.05
CA ILE A 135 22.95 -10.52 9.91
C ILE A 135 22.62 -10.66 11.40
N GLY A 136 21.77 -11.62 11.79
CA GLY A 136 21.42 -11.92 13.18
C GLY A 136 20.48 -10.91 13.85
N VAL A 137 19.73 -10.12 13.08
CA VAL A 137 18.76 -9.14 13.59
C VAL A 137 17.34 -9.72 13.65
N GLY A 138 17.01 -10.64 12.74
CA GLY A 138 15.72 -11.32 12.68
C GLY A 138 15.80 -12.80 13.02
N THR A 139 14.66 -13.38 13.40
CA THR A 139 14.51 -14.84 13.59
C THR A 139 13.65 -15.41 12.46
N PRO A 140 14.03 -16.55 11.84
CA PRO A 140 13.19 -17.21 10.83
C PRO A 140 11.75 -17.43 11.33
N GLY A 141 10.78 -17.13 10.49
CA GLY A 141 9.34 -17.27 10.81
C GLY A 141 8.78 -16.18 11.72
N GLN A 142 9.60 -15.24 12.22
CA GLN A 142 9.13 -14.09 12.97
C GLN A 142 8.16 -13.27 12.11
N GLU A 143 7.03 -12.85 12.67
CA GLU A 143 6.11 -11.95 12.00
C GLU A 143 6.80 -10.60 11.72
N THR A 144 6.81 -10.19 10.44
CA THR A 144 7.43 -8.92 10.01
C THR A 144 6.43 -7.78 9.95
N GLY A 145 5.13 -8.08 9.85
CA GLY A 145 4.08 -7.09 9.85
C GLY A 145 4.01 -6.33 11.18
N ALA A 146 4.34 -5.06 11.16
CA ALA A 146 4.42 -4.19 12.33
C ALA A 146 3.74 -2.85 12.09
N LEU A 147 3.29 -2.21 13.18
CA LEU A 147 2.76 -0.85 13.17
C LEU A 147 3.82 0.13 13.67
N SER A 148 3.84 1.30 13.05
CA SER A 148 4.63 2.46 13.44
C SER A 148 3.83 3.74 13.22
N SER A 149 4.43 4.88 13.52
CA SER A 149 3.82 6.20 13.30
C SER A 149 4.79 7.10 12.56
N SER A 150 4.30 7.76 11.52
CA SER A 150 5.09 8.65 10.67
C SER A 150 4.18 9.68 10.02
N HIS A 151 4.60 10.95 9.95
CA HIS A 151 3.86 12.04 9.28
C HIS A 151 2.39 12.16 9.71
N ASP A 152 2.10 11.98 11.00
CA ASP A 152 0.74 11.97 11.54
C ASP A 152 -0.17 10.93 10.86
N LYS A 153 0.38 9.73 10.64
CA LYS A 153 -0.30 8.56 10.11
C LYS A 153 0.10 7.33 10.92
N VAL A 154 -0.79 6.34 10.95
CA VAL A 154 -0.44 4.98 11.38
C VAL A 154 0.12 4.26 10.16
N VAL A 155 1.29 3.65 10.28
CA VAL A 155 1.96 2.97 9.18
C VAL A 155 2.09 1.49 9.50
N PHE A 156 1.41 0.66 8.73
CA PHE A 156 1.71 -0.77 8.68
C PHE A 156 2.91 -0.99 7.75
N SER A 157 3.82 -1.87 8.12
CA SER A 157 4.93 -2.29 7.27
C SER A 157 5.22 -3.78 7.43
N GLY A 158 5.61 -4.47 6.37
CA GLY A 158 6.02 -5.87 6.46
C GLY A 158 6.76 -6.35 5.21
N LEU A 159 7.40 -7.51 5.32
CA LEU A 159 8.15 -8.13 4.23
C LEU A 159 7.36 -9.29 3.63
N THR A 160 7.22 -9.32 2.32
CA THR A 160 6.57 -10.42 1.61
C THR A 160 7.38 -10.84 0.39
N THR A 161 7.18 -12.08 -0.06
CA THR A 161 7.80 -12.60 -1.27
C THR A 161 6.74 -13.11 -2.23
N VAL A 162 6.97 -12.89 -3.52
CA VAL A 162 6.10 -13.38 -4.60
C VAL A 162 6.98 -14.11 -5.61
N PRO A 163 7.02 -15.45 -5.59
CA PRO A 163 7.75 -16.23 -6.58
C PRO A 163 7.27 -15.95 -8.00
N ALA A 164 8.10 -16.28 -8.99
CA ALA A 164 7.72 -16.12 -10.38
C ALA A 164 6.51 -17.01 -10.73
N LEU A 165 5.58 -16.49 -11.53
CA LEU A 165 4.31 -17.13 -11.91
C LEU A 165 3.34 -17.39 -10.74
N GLU A 166 3.59 -16.81 -9.57
CA GLU A 166 2.72 -16.90 -8.41
C GLU A 166 2.06 -15.55 -8.09
N SER A 167 1.02 -15.61 -7.25
CA SER A 167 0.37 -14.44 -6.68
C SER A 167 0.41 -14.47 -5.16
N ARG A 168 0.32 -13.28 -4.57
CA ARG A 168 0.29 -13.10 -3.11
C ARG A 168 -0.64 -11.95 -2.75
N GLU A 169 -1.56 -12.23 -1.83
CA GLU A 169 -2.42 -11.21 -1.24
C GLU A 169 -1.92 -10.79 0.14
N VAL A 170 -1.99 -9.49 0.42
CA VAL A 170 -1.81 -8.88 1.74
C VAL A 170 -3.11 -8.17 2.11
N GLU A 171 -3.82 -8.71 3.09
CA GLU A 171 -5.05 -8.15 3.63
C GLU A 171 -4.80 -7.46 4.98
N LEU A 172 -5.32 -6.24 5.12
CA LEU A 172 -5.38 -5.50 6.37
C LEU A 172 -6.83 -5.16 6.70
N VAL A 173 -7.24 -5.41 7.93
CA VAL A 173 -8.54 -5.00 8.46
C VAL A 173 -8.30 -4.12 9.68
N TYR A 174 -8.84 -2.92 9.65
CA TYR A 174 -8.65 -1.93 10.70
C TYR A 174 -9.90 -1.07 10.88
N ASP A 175 -10.09 -0.57 12.11
CA ASP A 175 -11.10 0.43 12.38
C ASP A 175 -10.50 1.83 12.14
N LEU A 176 -11.21 2.67 11.41
CA LEU A 176 -10.91 4.08 11.16
C LEU A 176 -11.29 4.94 12.37
N PRO A 177 -10.66 6.12 12.55
CA PRO A 177 -11.08 7.06 13.58
C PRO A 177 -12.44 7.69 13.23
N ALA A 178 -13.19 8.11 14.26
CA ALA A 178 -14.58 8.58 14.11
C ALA A 178 -14.70 9.83 13.22
N ASP A 179 -13.69 10.70 13.25
CA ASP A 179 -13.58 11.93 12.46
C ASP A 179 -13.37 11.68 10.96
N THR A 180 -13.15 10.42 10.55
CA THR A 180 -13.15 10.02 9.14
C THR A 180 -14.54 10.11 8.49
N VAL A 181 -15.59 10.10 9.32
CA VAL A 181 -16.97 10.25 8.86
C VAL A 181 -17.57 11.49 9.49
N VAL A 182 -17.99 12.44 8.67
CA VAL A 182 -18.63 13.68 9.13
C VAL A 182 -20.14 13.57 8.92
N PRO A 183 -20.97 13.66 9.97
CA PRO A 183 -22.42 13.72 9.80
C PRO A 183 -22.85 15.06 9.15
N ASP A 184 -23.74 15.00 8.15
CA ASP A 184 -24.38 16.12 7.45
C ASP A 184 -25.90 15.91 7.40
N GLY A 185 -26.61 16.34 8.46
CA GLY A 185 -28.05 16.13 8.58
C GLY A 185 -28.42 14.65 8.77
N ASP A 186 -29.17 14.07 7.81
CA ASP A 186 -29.50 12.63 7.76
C ASP A 186 -28.46 11.81 6.95
N ASP A 187 -27.41 12.48 6.45
CA ASP A 187 -26.35 11.88 5.63
C ASP A 187 -25.05 11.72 6.43
N LEU A 188 -24.29 10.67 6.14
CA LEU A 188 -22.87 10.57 6.52
C LEU A 188 -22.00 10.96 5.33
N ILE A 189 -21.05 11.86 5.55
CA ILE A 189 -20.00 12.25 4.60
C ILE A 189 -18.74 11.45 4.90
N TYR A 190 -18.30 10.65 3.93
CA TYR A 190 -16.97 10.05 3.94
C TYR A 190 -16.09 10.78 2.93
N THR A 191 -15.01 11.40 3.41
CA THR A 191 -13.98 12.03 2.58
C THR A 191 -12.70 11.22 2.70
N GLY A 192 -12.20 10.72 1.58
CA GLY A 192 -10.92 10.03 1.51
C GLY A 192 -10.00 10.65 0.48
N ALA A 193 -8.72 10.76 0.81
CA ALA A 193 -7.68 11.13 -0.15
C ALA A 193 -7.13 9.87 -0.84
N THR A 194 -7.96 9.24 -1.67
CA THR A 194 -7.53 8.16 -2.56
C THR A 194 -7.95 8.44 -4.00
N ARG A 195 -7.08 8.06 -4.96
CA ARG A 195 -7.52 7.86 -6.34
C ARG A 195 -8.35 6.58 -6.41
N ALA A 196 -9.67 6.70 -6.26
CA ALA A 196 -10.61 5.59 -6.28
C ALA A 196 -11.93 5.97 -6.96
N THR A 197 -12.33 5.31 -8.03
CA THR A 197 -13.65 5.56 -8.64
C THR A 197 -14.76 4.89 -7.81
N VAL A 198 -15.66 5.68 -7.24
CA VAL A 198 -16.79 5.19 -6.43
C VAL A 198 -17.95 4.75 -7.32
N VAL A 199 -18.51 3.56 -7.08
CA VAL A 199 -19.85 3.16 -7.56
C VAL A 199 -20.79 3.06 -6.36
N ALA A 200 -21.95 3.70 -6.44
CA ALA A 200 -22.90 3.80 -5.33
C ALA A 200 -23.65 2.49 -5.09
N GLY A 201 -23.64 2.02 -3.84
CA GLY A 201 -24.54 0.98 -3.32
C GLY A 201 -23.81 -0.25 -2.78
N GLN A 202 -23.42 -0.17 -1.49
CA GLN A 202 -22.67 -1.19 -0.73
C GLN A 202 -21.32 -1.56 -1.36
N GLN A 203 -20.24 -1.36 -0.61
CA GLN A 203 -18.85 -1.60 -1.03
C GLN A 203 -18.29 -0.46 -1.90
N VAL A 204 -17.44 0.37 -1.30
CA VAL A 204 -16.45 1.14 -2.08
C VAL A 204 -15.47 0.09 -2.59
N SER A 205 -15.25 0.02 -3.91
CA SER A 205 -14.22 -0.81 -4.52
C SER A 205 -13.31 0.11 -5.32
N VAL A 206 -12.01 -0.06 -5.12
CA VAL A 206 -10.97 0.74 -5.78
C VAL A 206 -10.37 -0.13 -6.88
N SER A 207 -10.23 0.41 -8.08
CA SER A 207 -9.47 -0.24 -9.16
C SER A 207 -8.63 0.83 -9.85
N PRO A 208 -7.30 0.68 -9.97
CA PRO A 208 -6.47 1.67 -10.64
C PRO A 208 -6.57 1.50 -12.16
N LEU A 209 -7.25 2.43 -12.83
CA LEU A 209 -6.90 2.80 -14.20
C LEU A 209 -5.96 4.00 -14.11
N PHE A 210 -4.75 3.84 -14.64
CA PHE A 210 -3.72 4.87 -14.71
C PHE A 210 -4.21 6.08 -15.53
N THR A 211 -4.84 7.05 -14.87
CA THR A 211 -5.07 8.39 -15.43
C THR A 211 -4.99 9.44 -14.33
N THR A 212 -4.12 10.42 -14.54
CA THR A 212 -3.87 11.56 -13.67
C THR A 212 -5.05 12.53 -13.67
N LEU A 213 -5.96 12.40 -12.70
CA LEU A 213 -6.85 13.48 -12.24
C LEU A 213 -7.03 13.30 -10.71
N THR A 214 -6.67 14.31 -9.93
CA THR A 214 -7.03 14.42 -8.51
C THR A 214 -8.56 14.46 -8.42
N LYS A 215 -9.16 13.42 -7.86
CA LYS A 215 -10.57 13.44 -7.46
C LYS A 215 -10.62 13.11 -5.97
N SER A 216 -11.07 14.08 -5.19
CA SER A 216 -11.65 13.83 -3.87
C SER A 216 -13.04 13.26 -4.10
N TRP A 217 -13.44 12.26 -3.32
CA TRP A 217 -14.75 11.63 -3.44
C TRP A 217 -15.56 11.91 -2.19
N LEU A 218 -16.84 12.20 -2.39
CA LEU A 218 -17.82 12.42 -1.33
C LEU A 218 -18.85 11.31 -1.45
N VAL A 219 -18.91 10.42 -0.46
CA VAL A 219 -20.02 9.46 -0.34
C VAL A 219 -21.04 10.07 0.62
N ARG A 220 -22.29 10.26 0.16
CA ARG A 220 -23.45 10.63 0.98
C ARG A 220 -24.35 9.41 1.14
N ARG A 221 -24.60 8.98 2.38
CA ARG A 221 -25.58 7.91 2.68
C ARG A 221 -26.72 8.46 3.53
N ARG A 222 -27.92 8.48 2.96
CA ARG A 222 -29.16 8.86 3.65
C ARG A 222 -29.74 7.69 4.43
N PHE A 223 -29.98 7.85 5.73
CA PHE A 223 -30.78 6.86 6.47
C PHE A 223 -32.26 6.96 6.07
N ARG A 224 -32.90 5.82 5.81
CA ARG A 224 -34.36 5.72 5.92
C ARG A 224 -34.67 5.37 7.36
N ARG A 225 -35.50 6.21 8.01
CA ARG A 225 -36.15 5.88 9.28
C ARG A 225 -37.04 4.65 9.15
#